data_AF-A0A8G1ZVP3-F1
#
_entry.id   AF-A0A8G1ZVP3-F1
#
_cell.length_a   1.000
_cell.length_b   1.000
_cell.length_c   1.000
_cell.angle_alpha   90.00
_cell.angle_beta   90.00
_cell.angle_gamma   90.00
#
_symmetry.space_group_name_H-M   'P 1'
#
loop_
_entity.id
_entity.type
_entity.pdbx_description
1 polymer ?
#
loop_
_entity_poly.entity_id
_entity_poly.type
_entity_poly.pdbx_seq_one_letter_code
_entity_poly.pdbx_strand_id
1 'polypeptide(L)'
;MVAALLTVVAGALPAAATAAAATTADGPSARPAPKVELVLDVSGSMKTRDIDGQSRMSAAKQAFNDVIDAVPEEVELGIRTLGADYPGEDKARGCKDTRQLYPVGPIDRTEAKTAVATLSPTGWTPIGPALLGAADDLDGDEGGSRRIVLISDGEDTCGPLDPCEVAREIAAKGVDLVIDTLGLVPNAKIRQQLSCIAGATGGTYTAVQHKEDLSDKVKQLVDRAADPVVTPVPVEGAAACADAPKVEPGLYTDRQPLGTHRWYRVDVLPGQELRASVSVAADRPLADDYGVLLRAVTAHGRELVRGSEAGSGRTDVISSGLRHPEREREDADTDKPAATPVCLEVSNSFAPASAKAADASAPGMPLELTVDVVDGPSDASDTAAFGLGRGWWLLGVLVLAGFLGGLIFGWLSRWRFAVWRTH
;
A
#
# COMPACT_ATOMS: atom_id res chain seq x y z
N MET A 1 -3.19 -22.31 91.96
CA MET A 1 -2.70 -23.08 90.80
C MET A 1 -3.53 -22.65 89.60
N VAL A 2 -2.92 -21.88 88.70
CA VAL A 2 -3.54 -21.33 87.50
C VAL A 2 -3.51 -22.42 86.43
N ALA A 3 -4.67 -22.84 85.91
CA ALA A 3 -4.80 -23.83 84.85
C ALA A 3 -5.13 -23.11 83.54
N ALA A 4 -4.22 -23.24 82.56
CA ALA A 4 -4.33 -22.70 81.23
C ALA A 4 -5.15 -23.63 80.32
N LEU A 5 -6.09 -23.04 79.58
CA LEU A 5 -6.94 -23.65 78.57
C LEU A 5 -6.28 -23.42 77.20
N LEU A 6 -6.06 -24.47 76.41
CA LEU A 6 -5.63 -24.37 75.02
C LEU A 6 -6.70 -25.02 74.13
N THR A 7 -7.44 -24.20 73.38
CA THR A 7 -8.40 -24.63 72.35
C THR A 7 -7.92 -24.15 70.99
N VAL A 8 -7.74 -25.11 70.08
CA VAL A 8 -7.30 -24.96 68.69
C VAL A 8 -8.43 -24.34 67.86
N VAL A 9 -8.15 -23.26 67.13
CA VAL A 9 -9.06 -22.64 66.15
C VAL A 9 -8.60 -23.05 64.75
N ALA A 10 -9.47 -23.76 64.01
CA ALA A 10 -9.31 -24.04 62.59
C ALA A 10 -9.85 -22.85 61.78
N GLY A 11 -8.96 -22.14 61.08
CA GLY A 11 -9.31 -21.03 60.20
C GLY A 11 -9.75 -21.51 58.81
N ALA A 12 -10.97 -21.18 58.42
CA ALA A 12 -11.47 -21.35 57.07
C ALA A 12 -10.98 -20.19 56.17
N LEU A 13 -10.31 -20.52 55.06
CA LEU A 13 -9.92 -19.58 54.00
C LEU A 13 -11.09 -19.38 53.03
N PRO A 14 -11.44 -18.15 52.62
CA PRO A 14 -12.44 -17.91 51.59
C PRO A 14 -11.84 -18.14 50.19
N ALA A 15 -12.50 -18.96 49.38
CA ALA A 15 -12.20 -19.13 47.96
C ALA A 15 -12.65 -17.87 47.20
N ALA A 16 -11.70 -17.09 46.69
CA ALA A 16 -11.97 -15.99 45.77
C ALA A 16 -12.27 -16.58 44.37
N ALA A 17 -13.52 -16.53 43.95
CA ALA A 17 -13.93 -16.81 42.58
C ALA A 17 -13.57 -15.60 41.70
N THR A 18 -12.53 -15.74 40.87
CA THR A 18 -12.23 -14.79 39.80
C THR A 18 -13.24 -14.98 38.68
N ALA A 19 -14.22 -14.08 38.60
CA ALA A 19 -15.07 -13.95 37.42
C ALA A 19 -14.21 -13.45 36.26
N ALA A 20 -13.87 -14.35 35.33
CA ALA A 20 -13.30 -13.97 34.05
C ALA A 20 -14.37 -13.19 33.28
N ALA A 21 -14.15 -11.88 33.12
CA ALA A 21 -14.92 -11.06 32.20
C ALA A 21 -14.63 -11.59 30.79
N ALA A 22 -15.60 -12.30 30.21
CA ALA A 22 -15.61 -12.60 28.79
C ALA A 22 -15.80 -11.27 28.06
N THR A 23 -14.70 -10.72 27.55
CA THR A 23 -14.73 -9.70 26.49
C THR A 23 -15.30 -10.38 25.25
N THR A 24 -16.60 -10.19 25.03
CA THR A 24 -17.22 -10.40 23.73
C THR A 24 -16.44 -9.56 22.73
N ALA A 25 -15.84 -10.23 21.75
CA ALA A 25 -15.30 -9.56 20.57
C ALA A 25 -16.43 -8.73 19.96
N ASP A 26 -16.26 -7.41 19.98
CA ASP A 26 -17.07 -6.52 19.18
C ASP A 26 -17.02 -7.00 17.72
N GLY A 27 -18.18 -6.95 17.05
CA GLY A 27 -18.25 -7.10 15.60
C GLY A 27 -17.37 -6.06 14.90
N PRO A 28 -17.29 -6.05 13.55
CA PRO A 28 -16.42 -5.11 12.85
C PRO A 28 -16.76 -3.70 13.31
N SER A 29 -15.85 -3.10 14.09
CA SER A 29 -15.91 -1.70 14.43
C SER A 29 -16.01 -0.96 13.10
N ALA A 30 -17.09 -0.20 12.91
CA ALA A 30 -17.21 0.69 11.77
C ALA A 30 -15.98 1.61 11.83
N ARG A 31 -14.98 1.32 10.99
CA ARG A 31 -13.81 2.18 10.91
C ARG A 31 -14.30 3.58 10.54
N PRO A 32 -13.80 4.63 11.19
CA PRO A 32 -14.15 5.99 10.82
C PRO A 32 -13.88 6.20 9.32
N ALA A 33 -14.80 6.92 8.68
CA ALA A 33 -14.77 7.16 7.25
C ALA A 33 -13.45 7.83 6.84
N PRO A 34 -12.83 7.40 5.73
CA PRO A 34 -11.67 8.08 5.15
C PRO A 34 -12.05 9.53 4.80
N LYS A 35 -11.19 10.48 5.15
CA LYS A 35 -11.41 11.92 4.92
C LYS A 35 -10.42 12.46 3.89
N VAL A 36 -10.93 13.15 2.89
CA VAL A 36 -10.14 13.78 1.83
C VAL A 36 -10.48 15.25 1.72
N GLU A 37 -9.47 16.12 1.87
CA GLU A 37 -9.60 17.55 1.60
C GLU A 37 -8.91 17.88 0.28
N LEU A 38 -9.68 18.38 -0.69
CA LEU A 38 -9.14 18.86 -1.95
C LEU A 38 -8.80 20.34 -1.83
N VAL A 39 -7.53 20.68 -1.99
CA VAL A 39 -7.06 22.08 -1.94
C VAL A 39 -6.78 22.56 -3.35
N LEU A 40 -7.60 23.52 -3.81
CA LEU A 40 -7.54 24.07 -5.16
C LEU A 40 -6.90 25.46 -5.17
N ASP A 41 -5.84 25.58 -5.97
CA ASP A 41 -5.27 26.86 -6.36
C ASP A 41 -6.22 27.62 -7.30
N VAL A 42 -6.67 28.80 -6.85
CA VAL A 42 -7.50 29.74 -7.60
C VAL A 42 -6.69 31.00 -7.92
N SER A 43 -5.37 30.94 -7.86
CA SER A 43 -4.51 32.10 -8.12
C SER A 43 -4.49 32.54 -9.59
N GLY A 44 -3.89 33.71 -9.85
CA GLY A 44 -4.09 34.44 -11.11
C GLY A 44 -3.44 33.73 -12.29
N SER A 45 -2.41 32.94 -12.02
CA SER A 45 -1.73 32.05 -12.97
C SER A 45 -2.68 31.01 -13.57
N MET A 46 -3.74 30.61 -12.86
CA MET A 46 -4.71 29.63 -13.32
C MET A 46 -5.54 30.10 -14.54
N LYS A 47 -5.44 31.38 -14.93
CA LYS A 47 -6.01 31.93 -16.18
C LYS A 47 -5.24 31.48 -17.43
N THR A 48 -3.99 31.05 -17.27
CA THR A 48 -3.11 30.65 -18.38
C THR A 48 -3.72 29.48 -19.14
N ARG A 49 -3.63 29.51 -20.48
CA ARG A 49 -4.22 28.53 -21.39
C ARG A 49 -3.16 27.62 -22.00
N ASP A 50 -2.71 26.65 -21.24
CA ASP A 50 -1.63 25.74 -21.63
C ASP A 50 -1.91 24.25 -21.31
N ILE A 51 -3.13 23.92 -20.87
CA ILE A 51 -3.60 22.54 -20.72
C ILE A 51 -4.61 22.24 -21.83
N ASP A 52 -4.17 21.54 -22.87
CA ASP A 52 -4.99 21.08 -24.00
C ASP A 52 -5.89 22.19 -24.64
N GLY A 53 -5.37 23.42 -24.71
CA GLY A 53 -6.06 24.59 -25.27
C GLY A 53 -7.09 25.27 -24.34
N GLN A 54 -7.25 24.76 -23.12
CA GLN A 54 -8.10 25.32 -22.07
C GLN A 54 -7.26 26.04 -21.01
N SER A 55 -7.92 26.83 -20.16
CA SER A 55 -7.23 27.40 -18.99
C SER A 55 -6.95 26.32 -17.95
N ARG A 56 -5.88 26.48 -17.17
CA ARG A 56 -5.57 25.59 -16.03
C ARG A 56 -6.76 25.48 -15.07
N MET A 57 -7.46 26.59 -14.81
CA MET A 57 -8.71 26.60 -14.03
C MET A 57 -9.82 25.76 -14.67
N SER A 58 -10.00 25.82 -16.00
CA SER A 58 -11.01 25.02 -16.70
C SER A 58 -10.69 23.53 -16.62
N ALA A 59 -9.42 23.17 -16.82
CA ALA A 59 -8.96 21.79 -16.69
C ALA A 59 -9.14 21.27 -15.26
N ALA A 60 -8.76 22.08 -14.25
CA ALA A 60 -8.98 21.76 -12.85
C ALA A 60 -10.47 21.54 -12.55
N LYS A 61 -11.35 22.50 -12.87
CA LYS A 61 -12.80 22.35 -12.64
C LYS A 61 -13.40 21.08 -13.25
N GLN A 62 -12.95 20.70 -14.45
CA GLN A 62 -13.43 19.47 -15.09
C GLN A 62 -12.93 18.23 -14.36
N ALA A 63 -11.64 18.16 -14.03
CA ALA A 63 -11.10 17.05 -13.25
C ALA A 63 -11.79 16.91 -11.88
N PHE A 64 -12.11 18.04 -11.22
CA PHE A 64 -12.89 18.05 -9.98
C PHE A 64 -14.29 17.46 -10.17
N ASN A 65 -14.99 17.81 -11.25
CA ASN A 65 -16.30 17.22 -11.52
C ASN A 65 -16.20 15.69 -11.70
N ASP A 66 -15.19 15.22 -12.42
CA ASP A 66 -14.97 13.79 -12.66
C ASP A 66 -14.62 13.04 -11.37
N VAL A 67 -13.94 13.72 -10.44
CA VAL A 67 -13.60 13.18 -9.11
C VAL A 67 -14.82 13.15 -8.21
N ILE A 68 -15.59 14.23 -8.12
CA ILE A 68 -16.85 14.28 -7.36
C ILE A 68 -17.80 13.17 -7.81
N ASP A 69 -17.81 12.82 -9.10
CA ASP A 69 -18.59 11.71 -9.63
C ASP A 69 -18.05 10.33 -9.26
N ALA A 70 -16.73 10.19 -9.07
CA ALA A 70 -16.06 8.93 -8.79
C ALA A 70 -15.88 8.64 -7.29
N VAL A 71 -15.96 9.65 -6.42
CA VAL A 71 -15.79 9.50 -4.96
C VAL A 71 -16.85 8.52 -4.42
N PRO A 72 -16.44 7.44 -3.72
CA PRO A 72 -17.34 6.53 -3.02
C PRO A 72 -18.16 7.26 -1.93
N GLU A 73 -19.38 6.79 -1.64
CA GLU A 73 -20.26 7.46 -0.65
C GLU A 73 -19.75 7.33 0.79
N GLU A 74 -18.83 6.40 1.02
CA GLU A 74 -18.18 6.13 2.29
C GLU A 74 -17.04 7.11 2.60
N VAL A 75 -16.60 7.91 1.63
CA VAL A 75 -15.54 8.91 1.78
C VAL A 75 -16.13 10.26 2.16
N GLU A 76 -15.60 10.88 3.21
CA GLU A 76 -15.91 12.27 3.53
C GLU A 76 -15.01 13.20 2.71
N LEU A 77 -15.61 14.03 1.85
CA LEU A 77 -14.89 14.94 0.97
C LEU A 77 -15.11 16.38 1.41
N GLY A 78 -14.03 17.15 1.56
CA GLY A 78 -14.07 18.60 1.66
C GLY A 78 -13.33 19.28 0.51
N ILE A 79 -13.64 20.56 0.30
CA ILE A 79 -13.01 21.38 -0.73
C ILE A 79 -12.61 22.72 -0.11
N ARG A 80 -11.32 23.04 -0.20
CA ARG A 80 -10.76 24.32 0.20
C ARG A 80 -10.10 24.99 -0.99
N THR A 81 -10.22 26.30 -1.03
CA THR A 81 -9.58 27.13 -2.05
C THR A 81 -8.50 27.99 -1.44
N LEU A 82 -7.49 28.31 -2.25
CA LEU A 82 -6.50 29.35 -1.95
C LEU A 82 -6.51 30.38 -3.08
N GLY A 83 -6.43 31.66 -2.72
CA GLY A 83 -6.38 32.76 -3.68
C GLY A 83 -7.67 32.98 -4.48
N ALA A 84 -8.84 32.81 -3.86
CA ALA A 84 -10.14 32.87 -4.56
C ALA A 84 -10.91 34.18 -4.37
N ASP A 85 -10.72 34.89 -3.24
CA ASP A 85 -11.60 36.00 -2.84
C ASP A 85 -10.93 37.38 -2.99
N TYR A 86 -9.60 37.47 -3.03
CA TYR A 86 -8.88 38.74 -2.99
C TYR A 86 -8.11 39.07 -4.30
N PRO A 87 -8.66 39.94 -5.17
CA PRO A 87 -8.00 40.36 -6.40
C PRO A 87 -7.06 41.56 -6.24
N GLY A 88 -6.92 42.14 -5.04
CA GLY A 88 -6.12 43.35 -4.82
C GLY A 88 -4.62 43.09 -4.67
N GLU A 89 -3.83 44.15 -4.59
CA GLU A 89 -2.35 44.08 -4.51
C GLU A 89 -1.81 44.04 -3.07
N ASP A 90 -2.68 44.14 -2.06
CA ASP A 90 -2.25 44.02 -0.66
C ASP A 90 -1.85 42.58 -0.31
N LYS A 91 -0.53 42.36 -0.26
CA LYS A 91 0.05 41.07 0.12
C LYS A 91 -0.45 40.57 1.48
N ALA A 92 -0.61 41.44 2.49
CA ALA A 92 -0.99 41.00 3.83
C ALA A 92 -2.42 40.45 3.88
N ARG A 93 -3.29 40.92 2.98
CA ARG A 93 -4.66 40.45 2.82
C ARG A 93 -4.74 39.25 1.89
N GLY A 94 -4.06 39.28 0.75
CA GLY A 94 -4.00 38.17 -0.20
C GLY A 94 -3.39 36.90 0.39
N CYS A 95 -2.43 37.03 1.30
CA CYS A 95 -1.81 35.88 1.95
C CYS A 95 -2.66 35.25 3.07
N LYS A 96 -3.84 35.79 3.34
CA LYS A 96 -4.85 35.19 4.22
C LYS A 96 -6.04 34.66 3.43
N ASP A 97 -5.98 34.71 2.10
CA ASP A 97 -7.04 34.30 1.19
C ASP A 97 -7.06 32.78 1.04
N THR A 98 -7.62 32.11 2.05
CA THR A 98 -7.97 30.69 2.00
C THR A 98 -9.31 30.50 2.66
N ARG A 99 -10.13 29.62 2.07
CA ARG A 99 -11.50 29.39 2.52
C ARG A 99 -11.92 27.95 2.26
N GLN A 100 -12.58 27.35 3.25
CA GLN A 100 -13.32 26.12 3.05
C GLN A 100 -14.56 26.43 2.21
N LEU A 101 -14.58 25.91 0.99
CA LEU A 101 -15.63 26.10 0.01
C LEU A 101 -16.75 25.07 0.21
N TYR A 102 -16.39 23.84 0.56
CA TYR A 102 -17.29 22.75 0.88
C TYR A 102 -16.79 22.06 2.16
N PRO A 103 -17.63 21.90 3.20
CA PRO A 103 -17.20 21.30 4.46
C PRO A 103 -16.89 19.81 4.30
N VAL A 104 -15.93 19.30 5.07
CA VAL A 104 -15.62 17.85 5.10
C VAL A 104 -16.83 17.10 5.65
N GLY A 105 -17.34 16.17 4.85
CA GLY A 105 -18.46 15.31 5.23
C GLY A 105 -18.98 14.48 4.06
N PRO A 106 -20.13 13.82 4.24
CA PRO A 106 -20.79 13.07 3.16
C PRO A 106 -21.06 13.95 1.95
N ILE A 107 -20.69 13.47 0.77
CA ILE A 107 -20.68 14.30 -0.45
C ILE A 107 -22.07 14.49 -1.06
N ASP A 108 -22.52 15.76 -1.11
CA ASP A 108 -23.56 16.20 -2.05
C ASP A 108 -22.90 16.62 -3.35
N ARG A 109 -22.97 15.73 -4.35
CA ARG A 109 -22.35 15.93 -5.67
C ARG A 109 -22.86 17.18 -6.38
N THR A 110 -24.11 17.59 -6.15
CA THR A 110 -24.71 18.76 -6.80
C THR A 110 -24.18 20.05 -6.18
N GLU A 111 -24.14 20.10 -4.85
CA GLU A 111 -23.64 21.25 -4.11
C GLU A 111 -22.14 21.45 -4.36
N ALA A 112 -21.34 20.40 -4.27
CA ALA A 112 -19.90 20.43 -4.50
C ALA A 112 -19.55 20.94 -5.92
N LYS A 113 -20.23 20.42 -6.96
CA LYS A 113 -20.05 20.88 -8.34
C LYS A 113 -20.44 22.33 -8.54
N THR A 114 -21.52 22.77 -7.89
CA THR A 114 -21.99 24.16 -7.99
C THR A 114 -20.99 25.11 -7.35
N ALA A 115 -20.43 24.75 -6.19
CA ALA A 115 -19.44 25.55 -5.50
C ALA A 115 -18.17 25.73 -6.36
N VAL A 116 -17.64 24.65 -6.92
CA VAL A 116 -16.46 24.69 -7.81
C VAL A 116 -16.74 25.48 -9.10
N ALA A 117 -17.95 25.39 -9.65
CA ALA A 117 -18.32 26.11 -10.86
C ALA A 117 -18.20 27.63 -10.72
N THR A 118 -18.48 28.20 -9.53
CA THR A 118 -18.43 29.65 -9.29
C THR A 118 -17.03 30.26 -9.18
N LEU A 119 -15.99 29.43 -9.04
CA LEU A 119 -14.63 29.90 -8.80
C LEU A 119 -14.07 30.69 -9.98
N SER A 120 -13.39 31.80 -9.69
CA SER A 120 -12.75 32.64 -10.70
C SER A 120 -11.33 32.96 -10.26
N PRO A 121 -10.30 32.80 -11.13
CA PRO A 121 -8.94 32.98 -10.69
C PRO A 121 -8.62 34.41 -10.18
N THR A 122 -8.08 34.55 -8.96
CA THR A 122 -7.68 35.84 -8.32
C THR A 122 -6.22 35.84 -7.87
N GLY A 123 -5.68 36.91 -7.26
CA GLY A 123 -4.26 37.26 -7.43
C GLY A 123 -3.19 36.39 -6.75
N TRP A 124 -3.46 35.82 -5.56
CA TRP A 124 -2.39 35.36 -4.64
C TRP A 124 -2.39 33.85 -4.43
N THR A 125 -1.27 33.28 -3.99
CA THR A 125 -1.10 31.83 -3.80
C THR A 125 -0.60 31.53 -2.39
N PRO A 126 -1.47 31.54 -1.35
CA PRO A 126 -1.09 31.27 0.04
C PRO A 126 -1.12 29.76 0.36
N ILE A 127 -0.07 29.03 -0.02
CA ILE A 127 -0.04 27.56 0.15
C ILE A 127 0.08 27.19 1.63
N GLY A 128 0.99 27.81 2.38
CA GLY A 128 1.19 27.50 3.80
C GLY A 128 -0.10 27.63 4.63
N PRO A 129 -0.76 28.81 4.63
CA PRO A 129 -2.03 29.00 5.32
C PRO A 129 -3.15 28.07 4.87
N ALA A 130 -3.21 27.73 3.57
CA ALA A 130 -4.19 26.80 3.04
C ALA A 130 -3.97 25.36 3.55
N LEU A 131 -2.71 24.91 3.64
CA LEU A 131 -2.38 23.60 4.21
C LEU A 131 -2.70 23.50 5.70
N LEU A 132 -2.43 24.56 6.47
CA LEU A 132 -2.80 24.61 7.89
C LEU A 132 -4.32 24.51 8.05
N GLY A 133 -5.07 25.34 7.31
CA GLY A 133 -6.52 25.30 7.39
C GLY A 133 -7.12 23.98 6.87
N ALA A 134 -6.53 23.37 5.85
CA ALA A 134 -6.95 22.04 5.37
C ALA A 134 -6.68 20.94 6.41
N ALA A 135 -5.56 21.02 7.14
CA ALA A 135 -5.30 20.10 8.25
C ALA A 135 -6.33 20.30 9.37
N ASP A 136 -6.64 21.54 9.73
CA ASP A 136 -7.65 21.87 10.75
C ASP A 136 -9.07 21.43 10.31
N ASP A 137 -9.39 21.50 9.01
CA ASP A 137 -10.68 21.03 8.46
C ASP A 137 -10.84 19.50 8.56
N LEU A 138 -9.71 18.77 8.56
CA LEU A 138 -9.63 17.31 8.69
C LEU A 138 -9.50 16.84 10.16
N ASP A 139 -9.32 17.76 11.11
CA ASP A 139 -9.25 17.43 12.53
C ASP A 139 -10.59 16.83 13.00
N GLY A 140 -10.52 15.76 13.81
CA GLY A 140 -11.69 15.00 14.25
C GLY A 140 -11.34 13.54 14.58
N ASP A 141 -12.36 12.69 14.72
CA ASP A 141 -12.28 11.31 15.22
C ASP A 141 -10.99 10.56 14.85
N GLU A 142 -10.33 10.00 15.86
CA GLU A 142 -9.11 9.22 15.70
C GLU A 142 -9.39 7.89 14.99
N GLY A 143 -8.62 7.59 13.93
CA GLY A 143 -8.58 6.27 13.30
C GLY A 143 -8.92 6.21 11.80
N GLY A 144 -9.34 7.31 11.17
CA GLY A 144 -9.61 7.39 9.73
C GLY A 144 -8.38 7.86 8.95
N SER A 145 -8.19 7.39 7.71
CA SER A 145 -7.16 7.94 6.84
C SER A 145 -7.48 9.40 6.51
N ARG A 146 -6.51 10.30 6.71
CA ARG A 146 -6.64 11.74 6.40
C ARG A 146 -5.72 12.09 5.24
N ARG A 147 -6.28 12.67 4.18
CA ARG A 147 -5.50 13.04 3.01
C ARG A 147 -5.82 14.44 2.52
N ILE A 148 -4.79 15.21 2.20
CA ILE A 148 -4.90 16.47 1.48
C ILE A 148 -4.40 16.25 0.05
N VAL A 149 -5.17 16.67 -0.94
CA VAL A 149 -4.71 16.72 -2.35
C VAL A 149 -4.60 18.18 -2.77
N LEU A 150 -3.37 18.68 -2.84
CA LEU A 150 -3.07 20.04 -3.27
C LEU A 150 -2.87 20.09 -4.78
N ILE A 151 -3.71 20.85 -5.49
CA ILE A 151 -3.58 21.11 -6.92
C ILE A 151 -3.15 22.56 -7.09
N SER A 152 -1.92 22.78 -7.57
CA SER A 152 -1.35 24.13 -7.73
C SER A 152 -0.52 24.28 -8.99
N ASP A 153 -0.56 25.48 -9.57
CA ASP A 153 0.19 25.87 -10.76
C ASP A 153 1.29 26.92 -10.45
N GLY A 154 1.42 27.31 -9.19
CA GLY A 154 2.17 28.46 -8.75
C GLY A 154 3.21 28.14 -7.66
N GLU A 155 4.21 29.01 -7.58
CA GLU A 155 5.05 29.11 -6.38
C GLU A 155 4.25 29.77 -5.26
N ASP A 156 4.58 29.48 -4.00
CA ASP A 156 4.01 30.25 -2.90
C ASP A 156 4.46 31.71 -3.02
N THR A 157 3.49 32.62 -3.14
CA THR A 157 3.75 34.06 -3.28
C THR A 157 3.69 34.78 -1.92
N CYS A 158 3.54 34.01 -0.85
CA CYS A 158 3.04 34.43 0.45
C CYS A 158 3.98 34.03 1.59
N GLY A 159 5.19 34.60 1.58
CA GLY A 159 6.09 34.55 2.73
C GLY A 159 5.48 35.17 4.01
N PRO A 160 6.00 34.84 5.22
CA PRO A 160 7.29 34.20 5.47
C PRO A 160 7.27 32.68 5.76
N LEU A 161 6.09 32.03 5.85
CA LEU A 161 6.03 30.60 6.13
C LEU A 161 6.47 29.81 4.90
N ASP A 162 7.50 28.97 5.03
CA ASP A 162 7.85 28.00 4.00
C ASP A 162 6.78 26.88 4.00
N PRO A 163 6.07 26.65 2.87
CA PRO A 163 5.09 25.57 2.77
C PRO A 163 5.65 24.19 3.13
N CYS A 164 6.94 23.94 2.91
CA CYS A 164 7.56 22.67 3.28
C CYS A 164 7.76 22.55 4.80
N GLU A 165 8.08 23.65 5.49
CA GLU A 165 8.16 23.64 6.96
C GLU A 165 6.78 23.41 7.57
N VAL A 166 5.74 24.06 7.02
CA VAL A 166 4.34 23.82 7.40
C VAL A 166 3.96 22.34 7.25
N ALA A 167 4.31 21.71 6.13
CA ALA A 167 4.03 20.30 5.91
C ALA A 167 4.74 19.39 6.93
N ARG A 168 5.98 19.73 7.33
CA ARG A 168 6.69 19.00 8.40
C ARG A 168 6.07 19.19 9.77
N GLU A 169 5.57 20.39 10.07
CA GLU A 169 4.83 20.64 11.30
C GLU A 169 3.53 19.83 11.35
N ILE A 170 2.80 19.77 10.25
CA ILE A 170 1.60 18.93 10.13
C ILE A 170 1.95 17.45 10.36
N ALA A 171 3.02 16.95 9.72
CA ALA A 171 3.49 15.58 9.94
C ALA A 171 3.87 15.32 11.42
N ALA A 172 4.54 16.30 12.05
CA ALA A 172 4.99 16.18 13.44
C ALA A 172 3.86 16.19 14.47
N LYS A 173 2.67 16.70 14.13
CA LYS A 173 1.48 16.63 15.00
C LYS A 173 0.96 15.19 15.18
N GLY A 174 1.44 14.22 14.38
CA GLY A 174 1.09 12.80 14.54
C GLY A 174 -0.35 12.46 14.16
N VAL A 175 -0.96 13.25 13.28
CA VAL A 175 -2.38 13.12 12.87
C VAL A 175 -2.61 12.17 11.69
N ASP A 176 -1.66 11.29 11.36
CA ASP A 176 -1.71 10.35 10.22
C ASP A 176 -2.25 10.99 8.92
N LEU A 177 -1.76 12.20 8.62
CA LEU A 177 -2.20 13.02 7.50
C LEU A 177 -1.15 12.98 6.39
N VAL A 178 -1.59 12.58 5.19
CA VAL A 178 -0.76 12.52 3.98
C VAL A 178 -1.13 13.66 3.03
N ILE A 179 -0.13 14.37 2.48
CA ILE A 179 -0.34 15.43 1.49
C ILE A 179 0.20 14.96 0.14
N ASP A 180 -0.67 14.84 -0.85
CA ASP A 180 -0.27 14.65 -2.25
C ASP A 180 -0.33 15.99 -2.99
N THR A 181 0.62 16.20 -3.90
CA THR A 181 0.73 17.45 -4.65
C THR A 181 0.68 17.22 -6.16
N LEU A 182 -0.19 17.96 -6.84
CA LEU A 182 -0.38 17.93 -8.27
C LEU A 182 0.05 19.27 -8.86
N GLY A 183 1.17 19.26 -9.58
CA GLY A 183 1.73 20.45 -10.22
C GLY A 183 1.25 20.58 -11.65
N LEU A 184 0.55 21.69 -11.98
CA LEU A 184 0.05 21.95 -13.33
C LEU A 184 1.08 22.59 -14.28
N VAL A 185 2.31 22.85 -13.80
CA VAL A 185 3.37 23.52 -14.56
C VAL A 185 4.70 22.78 -14.45
N PRO A 186 5.42 22.55 -15.56
CA PRO A 186 6.75 21.95 -15.54
C PRO A 186 7.83 22.99 -15.14
N ASN A 187 7.75 23.53 -13.93
CA ASN A 187 8.75 24.45 -13.38
C ASN A 187 9.58 23.75 -12.28
N ALA A 188 10.91 23.86 -12.38
CA ALA A 188 11.83 23.17 -11.46
C ALA A 188 11.68 23.61 -10.00
N LYS A 189 11.43 24.90 -9.76
CA LYS A 189 11.28 25.47 -8.41
C LYS A 189 9.94 25.08 -7.78
N ILE A 190 8.85 25.18 -8.55
CA ILE A 190 7.51 24.72 -8.13
C ILE A 190 7.56 23.21 -7.83
N ARG A 191 8.17 22.42 -8.71
CA ARG A 191 8.38 20.99 -8.50
C ARG A 191 9.11 20.71 -7.20
N GLN A 192 10.20 21.42 -6.92
CA GLN A 192 10.98 21.22 -5.70
C GLN A 192 10.15 21.51 -4.45
N GLN A 193 9.40 22.61 -4.45
CA GLN A 193 8.53 22.99 -3.35
C GLN A 193 7.41 21.96 -3.12
N LEU A 194 6.66 21.61 -4.17
CA LEU A 194 5.56 20.64 -4.10
C LEU A 194 6.05 19.23 -3.72
N SER A 195 7.23 18.82 -4.20
CA SER A 195 7.87 17.56 -3.80
C SER A 195 8.29 17.58 -2.33
N CYS A 196 8.73 18.73 -1.81
CA CYS A 196 9.10 18.88 -0.40
C CYS A 196 7.87 18.72 0.52
N ILE A 197 6.76 19.37 0.15
CA ILE A 197 5.46 19.25 0.86
C ILE A 197 5.01 17.79 0.90
N ALA A 198 4.96 17.12 -0.25
CA ALA A 198 4.52 15.75 -0.34
C ALA A 198 5.45 14.79 0.44
N GLY A 199 6.75 14.92 0.23
CA GLY A 199 7.76 14.09 0.91
C GLY A 199 7.78 14.27 2.43
N ALA A 200 7.41 15.44 2.95
CA ALA A 200 7.35 15.69 4.40
C ALA A 200 6.29 14.86 5.12
N THR A 201 5.24 14.43 4.41
CA THR A 201 4.09 13.68 4.97
C THR A 201 3.97 12.26 4.41
N GLY A 202 4.94 11.81 3.60
CA GLY A 202 4.90 10.50 2.94
C GLY A 202 3.97 10.42 1.72
N GLY A 203 3.51 11.56 1.19
CA GLY A 203 2.72 11.63 -0.03
C GLY A 203 3.57 11.69 -1.30
N THR A 204 2.91 11.91 -2.45
CA THR A 204 3.55 11.92 -3.76
C THR A 204 3.34 13.22 -4.52
N TYR A 205 4.39 13.66 -5.23
CA TYR A 205 4.30 14.74 -6.21
C TYR A 205 4.08 14.17 -7.61
N THR A 206 3.11 14.72 -8.34
CA THR A 206 2.89 14.39 -9.76
C THR A 206 2.80 15.66 -10.58
N ALA A 207 3.56 15.70 -11.69
CA ALA A 207 3.43 16.75 -12.69
C ALA A 207 2.32 16.36 -13.67
N VAL A 208 1.39 17.27 -13.91
CA VAL A 208 0.22 17.05 -14.77
C VAL A 208 0.27 18.05 -15.91
N GLN A 209 0.27 17.54 -17.14
CA GLN A 209 0.34 18.35 -18.35
C GLN A 209 -0.91 18.23 -19.22
N HIS A 210 -1.64 17.13 -19.08
CA HIS A 210 -2.88 16.87 -19.79
C HIS A 210 -4.05 16.77 -18.82
N LYS A 211 -5.24 17.10 -19.32
CA LYS A 211 -6.47 17.05 -18.55
C LYS A 211 -6.79 15.63 -18.06
N GLU A 212 -6.60 14.63 -18.92
CA GLU A 212 -6.88 13.23 -18.60
C GLU A 212 -6.01 12.76 -17.42
N ASP A 213 -4.72 13.11 -17.45
CA ASP A 213 -3.78 12.82 -16.36
C ASP A 213 -4.24 13.43 -15.02
N LEU A 214 -4.82 14.64 -15.04
CA LEU A 214 -5.32 15.28 -13.82
C LEU A 214 -6.47 14.47 -13.21
N SER A 215 -7.43 14.11 -14.05
CA SER A 215 -8.67 13.44 -13.63
C SER A 215 -8.36 12.04 -13.12
N ASP A 216 -7.53 11.30 -13.86
CA ASP A 216 -7.11 9.95 -13.49
C ASP A 216 -6.28 9.98 -12.20
N LYS A 217 -5.39 10.97 -12.04
CA LYS A 217 -4.54 11.04 -10.86
C LYS A 217 -5.32 11.42 -9.61
N VAL A 218 -6.23 12.38 -9.68
CA VAL A 218 -7.05 12.74 -8.52
C VAL A 218 -7.96 11.57 -8.14
N LYS A 219 -8.58 10.87 -9.10
CA LYS A 219 -9.34 9.64 -8.83
C LYS A 219 -8.49 8.60 -8.12
N GLN A 220 -7.29 8.30 -8.65
CA GLN A 220 -6.36 7.38 -8.01
C GLN A 220 -6.02 7.78 -6.57
N LEU A 221 -5.85 9.07 -6.29
CA LEU A 221 -5.52 9.56 -4.96
C LEU A 221 -6.70 9.46 -3.98
N VAL A 222 -7.93 9.68 -4.47
CA VAL A 222 -9.16 9.48 -3.70
C VAL A 222 -9.40 8.00 -3.44
N ASP A 223 -9.28 7.14 -4.45
CA ASP A 223 -9.44 5.69 -4.31
C ASP A 223 -8.44 5.13 -3.29
N ARG A 224 -7.17 5.58 -3.36
CA ARG A 224 -6.15 5.24 -2.36
C ARG A 224 -6.50 5.73 -0.97
N ALA A 225 -7.18 6.87 -0.84
CA ALA A 225 -7.63 7.35 0.47
C ALA A 225 -8.79 6.51 1.00
N ALA A 226 -9.65 5.99 0.11
CA ALA A 226 -10.72 5.08 0.44
C ALA A 226 -10.20 3.71 0.91
N ASP A 227 -9.05 3.28 0.40
CA ASP A 227 -8.36 2.09 0.90
C ASP A 227 -7.88 2.32 2.35
N PRO A 228 -8.36 1.54 3.32
CA PRO A 228 -7.98 1.70 4.72
C PRO A 228 -6.49 1.41 4.88
N VAL A 229 -5.76 2.30 5.56
CA VAL A 229 -4.40 2.02 6.01
C VAL A 229 -4.48 0.84 6.99
N VAL A 230 -3.97 -0.31 6.57
CA VAL A 230 -3.94 -1.50 7.41
C VAL A 230 -2.85 -1.28 8.46
N THR A 231 -3.23 -1.05 9.71
CA THR A 231 -2.27 -0.99 10.81
C THR A 231 -1.65 -2.39 11.00
N PRO A 232 -0.31 -2.55 10.91
CA PRO A 232 0.32 -3.84 11.12
C PRO A 232 0.02 -4.39 12.52
N VAL A 233 -0.38 -5.66 12.59
CA VAL A 233 -0.59 -6.35 13.87
C VAL A 233 0.73 -6.98 14.31
N PRO A 234 1.24 -6.69 15.53
CA PRO A 234 2.43 -7.37 16.04
C PRO A 234 2.14 -8.85 16.27
N VAL A 235 2.98 -9.71 15.72
CA VAL A 235 2.93 -11.17 15.88
C VAL A 235 4.34 -11.70 16.08
N GLU A 236 4.49 -12.73 16.91
CA GLU A 236 5.77 -13.43 17.08
C GLU A 236 5.69 -14.82 16.46
N GLY A 237 6.41 -15.03 15.36
CA GLY A 237 6.49 -16.31 14.68
C GLY A 237 7.21 -17.37 15.53
N ALA A 238 6.73 -18.60 15.50
CA ALA A 238 7.33 -19.69 16.27
C ALA A 238 8.58 -20.28 15.59
N ALA A 239 9.30 -21.15 16.29
CA ALA A 239 10.45 -21.89 15.76
C ALA A 239 10.05 -23.11 14.89
N ALA A 240 8.78 -23.53 14.95
CA ALA A 240 8.27 -24.68 14.22
C ALA A 240 6.79 -24.49 13.85
N CYS A 241 6.38 -25.17 12.78
CA CYS A 241 4.99 -25.15 12.30
C CYS A 241 3.98 -25.57 13.38
N ALA A 242 4.30 -26.52 14.27
CA ALA A 242 3.39 -27.04 15.30
C ALA A 242 2.96 -25.97 16.32
N ASP A 243 3.86 -25.05 16.64
CA ASP A 243 3.66 -23.98 17.63
C ASP A 243 3.39 -22.62 16.99
N ALA A 244 3.33 -22.57 15.65
CA ALA A 244 3.15 -21.35 14.88
C ALA A 244 1.83 -20.65 15.24
N PRO A 245 1.84 -19.33 15.49
CA PRO A 245 0.62 -18.57 15.70
C PRO A 245 -0.25 -18.63 14.45
N LYS A 246 -1.56 -18.73 14.67
CA LYS A 246 -2.53 -18.63 13.59
C LYS A 246 -2.68 -17.16 13.21
N VAL A 247 -2.49 -16.86 11.93
CA VAL A 247 -2.68 -15.53 11.34
C VAL A 247 -3.81 -15.60 10.32
N GLU A 248 -4.59 -14.53 10.26
CA GLU A 248 -5.69 -14.34 9.32
C GLU A 248 -5.24 -13.42 8.17
N PRO A 249 -6.05 -13.19 7.13
CA PRO A 249 -5.72 -12.18 6.13
C PRO A 249 -5.46 -10.81 6.77
N GLY A 250 -4.29 -10.22 6.51
CA GLY A 250 -3.86 -8.97 7.13
C GLY A 250 -2.37 -8.66 6.95
N LEU A 251 -1.97 -7.54 7.53
CA LEU A 251 -0.58 -7.08 7.61
C LEU A 251 -0.06 -7.29 9.03
N TYR A 252 1.13 -7.88 9.13
CA TYR A 252 1.74 -8.28 10.39
C TYR A 252 3.17 -7.76 10.49
N THR A 253 3.60 -7.43 11.71
CA THR A 253 4.99 -7.07 12.01
C THR A 253 5.59 -8.02 13.03
N ASP A 254 6.85 -8.41 12.82
CA ASP A 254 7.64 -9.27 13.71
C ASP A 254 9.11 -8.82 13.71
N ARG A 255 9.94 -9.45 14.54
CA ARG A 255 11.39 -9.34 14.53
C ARG A 255 12.01 -10.72 14.31
N GLN A 256 12.79 -10.86 13.23
CA GLN A 256 13.49 -12.11 12.92
C GLN A 256 14.98 -12.03 13.32
N PRO A 257 15.43 -12.85 14.30
CA PRO A 257 16.85 -12.99 14.58
C PRO A 257 17.62 -13.62 13.40
N LEU A 258 18.89 -13.23 13.26
CA LEU A 258 19.79 -13.80 12.25
C LEU A 258 19.95 -15.31 12.43
N GLY A 259 19.89 -16.06 11.32
CA GLY A 259 20.06 -17.51 11.34
C GLY A 259 18.93 -18.30 11.99
N THR A 260 17.76 -17.68 12.23
CA THR A 260 16.56 -18.34 12.74
C THR A 260 15.45 -18.36 11.71
N HIS A 261 14.58 -19.37 11.78
CA HIS A 261 13.38 -19.45 10.95
C HIS A 261 12.18 -19.00 11.77
N ARG A 262 11.26 -18.28 11.15
CA ARG A 262 9.97 -17.91 11.74
C ARG A 262 8.84 -18.63 11.04
N TRP A 263 7.92 -19.16 11.83
CA TRP A 263 6.80 -19.96 11.36
C TRP A 263 5.47 -19.31 11.73
N TYR A 264 4.56 -19.24 10.75
CA TYR A 264 3.18 -18.74 10.91
C TYR A 264 2.20 -19.76 10.31
N ARG A 265 0.96 -19.81 10.80
CA ARG A 265 -0.06 -20.75 10.30
C ARG A 265 -1.26 -20.00 9.73
N VAL A 266 -1.70 -20.38 8.54
CA VAL A 266 -2.89 -19.84 7.86
C VAL A 266 -3.83 -20.99 7.55
N ASP A 267 -5.11 -20.82 7.84
CA ASP A 267 -6.14 -21.79 7.47
C ASP A 267 -6.72 -21.39 6.11
N VAL A 268 -6.64 -22.30 5.12
CA VAL A 268 -7.09 -22.05 3.74
C VAL A 268 -8.25 -23.00 3.43
N LEU A 269 -9.39 -22.47 2.98
CA LEU A 269 -10.53 -23.30 2.57
C LEU A 269 -10.32 -23.86 1.16
N PRO A 270 -10.92 -25.01 0.84
CA PRO A 270 -11.05 -25.50 -0.54
C PRO A 270 -11.61 -24.41 -1.47
N GLY A 271 -10.99 -24.26 -2.64
CA GLY A 271 -11.37 -23.23 -3.60
C GLY A 271 -10.74 -21.85 -3.36
N GLN A 272 -9.92 -21.68 -2.31
CA GLN A 272 -9.22 -20.42 -2.04
C GLN A 272 -7.75 -20.44 -2.50
N GLU A 273 -7.18 -19.28 -2.79
CA GLU A 273 -5.75 -19.06 -3.02
C GLU A 273 -5.13 -18.28 -1.87
N LEU A 274 -4.15 -18.90 -1.20
CA LEU A 274 -3.27 -18.24 -0.26
C LEU A 274 -2.24 -17.40 -1.00
N ARG A 275 -2.16 -16.12 -0.66
CA ARG A 275 -1.12 -15.19 -1.10
C ARG A 275 -0.38 -14.73 0.13
N ALA A 276 0.94 -14.88 0.11
CA ALA A 276 1.76 -14.40 1.22
C ALA A 276 2.99 -13.71 0.66
N SER A 277 3.38 -12.59 1.25
CA SER A 277 4.67 -11.98 1.00
C SER A 277 5.29 -11.48 2.29
N VAL A 278 6.61 -11.60 2.36
CA VAL A 278 7.40 -11.17 3.51
C VAL A 278 8.42 -10.17 3.05
N SER A 279 8.66 -9.13 3.84
CA SER A 279 9.72 -8.15 3.66
C SER A 279 10.55 -8.08 4.93
N VAL A 280 11.88 -8.05 4.79
CA VAL A 280 12.79 -7.84 5.92
C VAL A 280 13.64 -6.61 5.64
N ALA A 281 13.58 -5.63 6.53
CA ALA A 281 14.34 -4.39 6.43
C ALA A 281 15.72 -4.56 7.07
N ALA A 282 16.77 -4.12 6.36
CA ALA A 282 18.13 -4.11 6.87
C ALA A 282 18.31 -2.96 7.86
N ASP A 283 18.14 -3.23 9.15
CA ASP A 283 18.39 -2.24 10.22
C ASP A 283 19.87 -2.10 10.62
N ARG A 284 20.75 -2.88 9.98
CA ARG A 284 22.20 -2.93 10.22
C ARG A 284 22.98 -3.37 8.98
N PRO A 285 24.31 -3.14 8.95
CA PRO A 285 25.16 -3.62 7.85
C PRO A 285 25.22 -5.15 7.77
N LEU A 286 24.88 -5.69 6.59
CA LEU A 286 24.91 -7.11 6.26
C LEU A 286 26.00 -7.40 5.23
N ALA A 287 26.52 -8.63 5.23
CA ALA A 287 27.40 -9.12 4.17
C ALA A 287 26.63 -9.20 2.84
N ASP A 288 27.32 -9.08 1.71
CA ASP A 288 26.74 -9.21 0.37
C ASP A 288 26.10 -10.58 0.12
N ASP A 289 25.31 -10.69 -0.96
CA ASP A 289 24.66 -11.94 -1.41
C ASP A 289 23.70 -12.57 -0.38
N TYR A 290 22.82 -11.74 0.16
CA TYR A 290 21.82 -12.13 1.14
C TYR A 290 20.41 -12.22 0.52
N GLY A 291 19.53 -13.00 1.14
CA GLY A 291 18.19 -13.22 0.63
C GLY A 291 17.20 -13.69 1.70
N VAL A 292 15.92 -13.55 1.35
CA VAL A 292 14.79 -14.04 2.14
C VAL A 292 14.07 -15.11 1.33
N LEU A 293 13.72 -16.20 2.00
CA LEU A 293 12.99 -17.32 1.44
C LEU A 293 11.67 -17.47 2.20
N LEU A 294 10.58 -17.49 1.46
CA LEU A 294 9.26 -17.79 1.98
C LEU A 294 8.79 -19.13 1.42
N ARG A 295 8.45 -20.09 2.29
CA ARG A 295 7.92 -21.40 1.89
C ARG A 295 6.54 -21.59 2.49
N ALA A 296 5.62 -22.12 1.71
CA ALA A 296 4.38 -22.68 2.21
C ALA A 296 4.54 -24.20 2.30
N VAL A 297 4.28 -24.76 3.47
CA VAL A 297 4.37 -26.19 3.72
C VAL A 297 3.11 -26.68 4.43
N THR A 298 2.78 -27.94 4.25
CA THR A 298 1.73 -28.61 5.05
C THR A 298 2.15 -28.72 6.51
N ALA A 299 1.19 -28.97 7.41
CA ALA A 299 1.45 -29.28 8.82
C ALA A 299 2.43 -30.44 9.05
N HIS A 300 2.60 -31.33 8.06
CA HIS A 300 3.52 -32.46 8.09
C HIS A 300 4.88 -32.19 7.40
N GLY A 301 5.16 -30.93 7.02
CA GLY A 301 6.45 -30.52 6.46
C GLY A 301 6.63 -30.77 4.96
N ARG A 302 5.61 -31.25 4.24
CA ARG A 302 5.64 -31.31 2.76
C ARG A 302 5.55 -29.91 2.17
N GLU A 303 6.50 -29.54 1.34
CA GLU A 303 6.50 -28.26 0.62
C GLU A 303 5.37 -28.20 -0.42
N LEU A 304 4.69 -27.05 -0.46
CA LEU A 304 3.61 -26.73 -1.39
C LEU A 304 4.12 -25.79 -2.48
N VAL A 305 4.74 -24.68 -2.08
CA VAL A 305 5.31 -23.67 -2.97
C VAL A 305 6.39 -22.89 -2.23
N ARG A 306 7.32 -22.29 -2.98
CA ARG A 306 8.36 -21.41 -2.45
C ARG A 306 8.44 -20.14 -3.29
N GLY A 307 8.60 -19.02 -2.61
CA GLY A 307 9.12 -17.77 -3.16
C GLY A 307 10.58 -17.63 -2.73
N SER A 308 11.43 -17.10 -3.60
CA SER A 308 12.83 -16.83 -3.28
C SER A 308 13.31 -15.57 -3.97
N GLU A 309 14.00 -14.71 -3.23
CA GLU A 309 14.68 -13.54 -3.77
C GLU A 309 16.15 -13.55 -3.34
N ALA A 310 17.02 -12.95 -4.16
CA ALA A 310 18.44 -12.80 -3.88
C ALA A 310 18.86 -11.36 -4.17
N GLY A 311 19.43 -10.68 -3.17
CA GLY A 311 19.92 -9.31 -3.28
C GLY A 311 21.43 -9.26 -3.50
N SER A 312 21.90 -8.35 -4.35
CA SER A 312 23.33 -8.14 -4.64
C SER A 312 23.95 -6.97 -3.84
N GLY A 313 23.50 -6.72 -2.61
CA GLY A 313 24.08 -5.70 -1.73
C GLY A 313 23.54 -4.26 -1.89
N ARG A 314 22.47 -4.03 -2.66
CA ARG A 314 21.98 -2.68 -3.01
C ARG A 314 20.59 -2.31 -2.49
N THR A 315 19.98 -3.12 -1.61
CA THR A 315 18.60 -2.90 -1.16
C THR A 315 18.49 -2.89 0.36
N ASP A 316 17.89 -1.83 0.89
CA ASP A 316 17.50 -1.62 2.28
C ASP A 316 16.34 -2.53 2.72
N VAL A 317 15.56 -3.05 1.77
CA VAL A 317 14.51 -4.04 1.99
C VAL A 317 14.67 -5.22 1.02
N ILE A 318 14.49 -6.45 1.50
CA ILE A 318 14.33 -7.63 0.66
C ILE A 318 12.97 -8.25 0.92
N SER A 319 12.23 -8.55 -0.15
CA SER A 319 10.94 -9.21 -0.08
C SER A 319 10.99 -10.62 -0.67
N SER A 320 9.98 -11.44 -0.42
CA SER A 320 9.73 -12.71 -1.11
C SER A 320 8.25 -13.03 -1.03
N GLY A 321 7.66 -13.59 -2.09
CA GLY A 321 6.23 -13.87 -2.14
C GLY A 321 5.90 -15.22 -2.77
N LEU A 322 4.76 -15.77 -2.38
CA LEU A 322 4.23 -17.02 -2.92
C LEU A 322 2.71 -16.96 -3.09
N ARG A 323 2.22 -17.87 -3.93
CA ARG A 323 0.79 -18.11 -4.15
C ARG A 323 0.51 -19.60 -4.12
N HIS A 324 -0.52 -20.01 -3.40
CA HIS A 324 -0.90 -21.41 -3.26
C HIS A 324 -2.43 -21.59 -3.36
N PRO A 325 -2.93 -22.12 -4.48
CA PRO A 325 -4.35 -22.48 -4.60
C PRO A 325 -4.64 -23.81 -3.89
N GLU A 326 -5.64 -23.81 -3.02
CA GLU A 326 -6.22 -25.00 -2.39
C GLU A 326 -7.35 -25.54 -3.28
N ARG A 327 -7.25 -26.80 -3.70
CA ARG A 327 -8.21 -27.40 -4.65
C ARG A 327 -9.59 -27.60 -4.01
N GLU A 328 -10.63 -27.32 -4.79
CA GLU A 328 -11.98 -27.78 -4.47
C GLU A 328 -12.02 -29.32 -4.40
N ARG A 329 -12.81 -29.85 -3.47
CA ARG A 329 -13.03 -31.29 -3.34
C ARG A 329 -14.37 -31.64 -3.98
N GLU A 330 -14.36 -32.52 -4.97
CA GLU A 330 -15.55 -32.93 -5.73
C GLU A 330 -16.60 -33.68 -4.89
N ASP A 331 -16.26 -34.18 -3.69
CA ASP A 331 -17.11 -35.09 -2.89
C ASP A 331 -17.53 -34.55 -1.51
N ALA A 332 -17.55 -33.24 -1.28
CA ALA A 332 -17.95 -32.69 0.03
C ALA A 332 -19.47 -32.54 0.15
N ASP A 333 -20.18 -33.65 0.37
CA ASP A 333 -21.61 -33.73 0.77
C ASP A 333 -21.83 -33.26 2.24
N THR A 334 -21.03 -32.27 2.67
CA THR A 334 -21.07 -31.67 4.01
C THR A 334 -21.13 -30.16 3.86
N ASP A 335 -22.18 -29.54 4.41
CA ASP A 335 -22.51 -28.10 4.31
C ASP A 335 -21.41 -27.10 4.76
N LYS A 336 -20.22 -27.57 5.20
CA LYS A 336 -19.05 -26.74 5.50
C LYS A 336 -17.74 -27.42 5.07
N PRO A 337 -16.99 -26.86 4.10
CA PRO A 337 -15.68 -27.40 3.75
C PRO A 337 -14.68 -27.17 4.90
N ALA A 338 -13.89 -28.20 5.23
CA ALA A 338 -12.89 -28.13 6.30
C ALA A 338 -11.64 -27.38 5.81
N ALA A 339 -11.19 -26.39 6.58
CA ALA A 339 -9.96 -25.65 6.28
C ALA A 339 -8.71 -26.53 6.41
N THR A 340 -7.76 -26.34 5.48
CA THR A 340 -6.45 -26.99 5.49
C THR A 340 -5.42 -26.03 6.13
N PRO A 341 -4.72 -26.42 7.20
CA PRO A 341 -3.69 -25.58 7.80
C PRO A 341 -2.42 -25.59 6.93
N VAL A 342 -2.01 -24.41 6.48
CA VAL A 342 -0.76 -24.16 5.74
C VAL A 342 0.19 -23.39 6.65
N CYS A 343 1.42 -23.88 6.77
CA CYS A 343 2.48 -23.22 7.52
C CYS A 343 3.38 -22.42 6.58
N LEU A 344 3.54 -21.14 6.89
CA LEU A 344 4.49 -20.24 6.25
C LEU A 344 5.81 -20.28 7.02
N GLU A 345 6.88 -20.70 6.36
CA GLU A 345 8.25 -20.67 6.88
C GLU A 345 8.99 -19.50 6.23
N VAL A 346 9.44 -18.56 7.06
CA VAL A 346 10.34 -17.48 6.66
C VAL A 346 11.75 -17.83 7.11
N SER A 347 12.66 -17.96 6.16
CA SER A 347 14.09 -18.12 6.42
C SER A 347 14.90 -17.06 5.69
N ASN A 348 16.12 -16.82 6.19
CA ASN A 348 17.02 -15.83 5.62
C ASN A 348 18.47 -16.32 5.63
N SER A 349 19.29 -15.78 4.74
CA SER A 349 20.73 -16.03 4.67
C SER A 349 21.55 -14.84 5.15
N PHE A 350 20.98 -13.98 6.00
CA PHE A 350 21.63 -12.75 6.45
C PHE A 350 22.83 -13.07 7.34
N ALA A 351 23.97 -12.47 7.04
CA ALA A 351 25.17 -12.50 7.88
C ALA A 351 25.61 -11.07 8.22
N PRO A 352 26.05 -10.79 9.45
CA PRO A 352 26.49 -9.45 9.83
C PRO A 352 27.80 -9.09 9.12
N ALA A 353 27.92 -7.86 8.61
CA ALA A 353 29.13 -7.41 7.90
C ALA A 353 30.35 -7.23 8.83
N SER A 354 30.14 -7.21 10.15
CA SER A 354 31.21 -7.04 11.15
C SER A 354 30.78 -7.57 12.52
N ALA A 355 31.75 -7.78 13.42
CA ALA A 355 31.48 -8.18 14.81
C ALA A 355 30.60 -7.18 15.58
N LYS A 356 30.67 -5.88 15.22
CA LYS A 356 29.79 -4.84 15.78
C LYS A 356 28.34 -4.96 15.28
N ALA A 357 28.14 -5.42 14.04
CA ALA A 357 26.83 -5.69 13.47
C ALA A 357 26.24 -7.04 13.94
N ALA A 358 27.10 -7.92 14.47
CA ALA A 358 26.75 -9.25 14.98
C ALA A 358 26.23 -9.24 16.43
N ASP A 359 25.91 -8.07 16.99
CA ASP A 359 25.45 -7.94 18.37
C ASP A 359 24.25 -8.86 18.65
N ALA A 360 24.51 -9.93 19.41
CA ALA A 360 23.52 -10.94 19.77
C ALA A 360 22.46 -10.42 20.76
N SER A 361 22.70 -9.24 21.37
CA SER A 361 21.72 -8.57 22.25
C SER A 361 20.79 -7.62 21.50
N ALA A 362 21.08 -7.33 20.22
CA ALA A 362 20.23 -6.49 19.41
C ALA A 362 18.91 -7.23 19.06
N PRO A 363 17.77 -6.52 19.03
CA PRO A 363 16.51 -7.10 18.56
C PRO A 363 16.68 -7.64 17.13
N GLY A 364 15.90 -8.67 16.79
CA GLY A 364 15.88 -9.23 15.42
C GLY A 364 15.54 -8.16 14.37
N MET A 365 15.79 -8.42 13.10
CA MET A 365 15.51 -7.45 12.04
C MET A 365 14.01 -7.27 11.85
N PRO A 366 13.52 -6.05 11.54
CA PRO A 366 12.12 -5.81 11.26
C PRO A 366 11.63 -6.67 10.10
N LEU A 367 10.61 -7.47 10.37
CA LEU A 367 9.93 -8.32 9.41
C LEU A 367 8.50 -7.83 9.26
N GLU A 368 8.05 -7.67 8.02
CA GLU A 368 6.65 -7.44 7.68
C GLU A 368 6.13 -8.63 6.88
N LEU A 369 5.04 -9.23 7.35
CA LEU A 369 4.36 -10.34 6.70
C LEU A 369 2.97 -9.87 6.26
N THR A 370 2.69 -10.03 4.98
CA THR A 370 1.34 -9.89 4.42
C THR A 370 0.80 -11.26 4.13
N VAL A 371 -0.43 -11.50 4.58
CA VAL A 371 -1.19 -12.72 4.30
C VAL A 371 -2.52 -12.28 3.71
N ASP A 372 -2.90 -12.92 2.62
CA ASP A 372 -4.20 -12.72 2.00
C ASP A 372 -4.74 -14.07 1.52
N VAL A 373 -6.06 -14.23 1.58
CA VAL A 373 -6.76 -15.44 1.16
C VAL A 373 -7.92 -15.00 0.29
N VAL A 374 -7.82 -15.28 -1.00
CA VAL A 374 -8.80 -14.87 -2.00
C VAL A 374 -9.48 -16.07 -2.62
N ASP A 375 -10.54 -15.85 -3.38
CA ASP A 375 -11.11 -16.90 -4.22
C ASP A 375 -10.06 -17.40 -5.22
N GLY A 376 -9.91 -18.71 -5.27
CA GLY A 376 -9.00 -19.39 -6.17
C GLY A 376 -9.50 -19.33 -7.62
N PRO A 377 -8.60 -19.51 -8.60
CA PRO A 377 -9.00 -19.54 -10.00
C PRO A 377 -9.98 -20.70 -10.26
N SER A 378 -11.12 -20.39 -10.89
CA SER A 378 -12.22 -21.32 -11.15
C SER A 378 -11.88 -22.42 -12.16
N ASP A 379 -10.84 -22.23 -12.99
CA ASP A 379 -10.47 -23.16 -14.06
C ASP A 379 -8.98 -23.57 -14.00
N ALA A 380 -8.73 -24.87 -14.12
CA ALA A 380 -7.37 -25.43 -14.16
C ALA A 380 -6.50 -24.87 -15.30
N SER A 381 -7.11 -24.30 -16.36
CA SER A 381 -6.39 -23.63 -17.45
C SER A 381 -5.66 -22.36 -17.03
N ASP A 382 -6.11 -21.65 -15.98
CA ASP A 382 -5.47 -20.42 -15.52
C ASP A 382 -4.19 -20.68 -14.73
N THR A 383 -4.13 -21.80 -14.00
CA THR A 383 -2.88 -22.24 -13.34
C THR A 383 -1.85 -22.79 -14.33
N ALA A 384 -2.30 -23.37 -15.45
CA ALA A 384 -1.43 -23.88 -16.51
C ALA A 384 -0.95 -22.79 -17.49
N ALA A 385 -1.61 -21.63 -17.53
CA ALA A 385 -1.30 -20.52 -18.43
C ALA A 385 0.13 -19.98 -18.26
N PHE A 386 0.70 -20.08 -17.06
CA PHE A 386 2.00 -19.49 -16.72
C PHE A 386 3.19 -20.46 -16.69
N GLY A 387 2.97 -21.79 -16.78
CA GLY A 387 4.05 -22.75 -16.56
C GLY A 387 4.32 -23.75 -17.69
N LEU A 388 3.27 -24.30 -18.32
CA LEU A 388 3.43 -25.46 -19.21
C LEU A 388 2.53 -25.41 -20.46
N GLY A 389 1.49 -24.56 -20.48
CA GLY A 389 0.46 -24.57 -21.52
C GLY A 389 0.89 -24.10 -22.92
N ARG A 390 2.01 -23.35 -23.05
CA ARG A 390 2.51 -22.84 -24.35
C ARG A 390 3.68 -23.63 -24.94
N GLY A 391 4.26 -24.59 -24.21
CA GLY A 391 5.46 -25.33 -24.65
C GLY A 391 5.25 -26.20 -25.90
N TRP A 392 4.02 -26.69 -26.11
CA TRP A 392 3.68 -27.55 -27.24
C TRP A 392 3.79 -26.84 -28.60
N TRP A 393 3.55 -25.53 -28.65
CA TRP A 393 3.74 -24.74 -29.87
C TRP A 393 5.22 -24.61 -30.24
N LEU A 394 6.10 -24.35 -29.26
CA LEU A 394 7.55 -24.32 -29.46
C LEU A 394 8.09 -25.69 -29.89
N LEU A 395 7.59 -26.76 -29.27
CA LEU A 395 7.92 -28.14 -29.64
C LEU A 395 7.48 -28.45 -31.08
N GLY A 396 6.26 -28.05 -31.46
CA GLY A 396 5.75 -28.17 -32.82
C GLY A 396 6.59 -27.39 -33.84
N VAL A 397 6.97 -26.15 -33.53
CA VAL A 397 7.83 -25.31 -34.38
C VAL A 397 9.22 -25.93 -34.56
N LEU A 398 9.84 -26.44 -33.48
CA LEU A 398 11.15 -27.09 -33.55
C LEU A 398 11.12 -28.38 -34.38
N VAL A 399 10.08 -29.20 -34.23
CA VAL A 399 9.90 -30.41 -35.03
C VAL A 399 9.73 -30.05 -36.51
N LEU A 400 8.90 -29.05 -36.82
CA LEU A 400 8.66 -28.62 -38.20
C LEU A 400 9.92 -28.02 -38.84
N ALA A 401 10.65 -27.18 -38.11
CA ALA A 401 11.91 -26.59 -38.55
C ALA A 401 12.98 -27.66 -38.79
N GLY A 402 13.10 -28.64 -37.89
CA GLY A 402 14.02 -29.78 -38.05
C GLY A 402 13.68 -30.63 -39.27
N PHE A 403 12.40 -30.91 -39.49
CA PHE A 403 11.93 -31.67 -40.66
C PHE A 403 12.21 -30.94 -41.98
N LEU A 404 11.89 -29.64 -42.07
CA LEU A 404 12.15 -28.82 -43.24
C LEU A 404 13.65 -28.66 -43.52
N GLY A 405 14.46 -28.44 -42.47
CA GLY A 405 15.90 -28.39 -42.58
C GLY A 405 16.50 -29.69 -43.12
N GLY A 406 16.01 -30.84 -42.63
CA GLY A 406 16.41 -32.16 -43.12
C GLY A 406 16.05 -32.39 -44.59
N LEU A 407 14.85 -31.99 -45.03
CA LEU A 407 14.43 -32.09 -46.42
C LEU A 407 15.29 -31.22 -47.35
N ILE A 408 15.57 -29.98 -46.96
CA ILE A 408 16.40 -29.05 -47.73
C ILE A 408 17.83 -29.59 -47.85
N PHE A 409 18.42 -30.07 -46.76
CA PHE A 409 19.75 -30.66 -46.78
C PHE A 409 19.81 -31.95 -47.62
N GLY A 410 18.79 -32.80 -47.52
CA GLY A 410 18.64 -34.00 -48.35
C GLY A 410 18.54 -33.66 -49.85
N TRP A 411 17.81 -32.60 -50.19
CA TRP A 411 17.68 -32.14 -51.57
C TRP A 411 18.99 -31.55 -52.11
N LEU A 412 19.66 -30.69 -51.35
CA LEU A 412 20.96 -30.10 -51.69
C LEU A 412 22.05 -31.16 -51.85
N SER A 413 22.10 -32.16 -50.96
CA SER A 413 23.07 -33.25 -51.05
C SER A 413 22.85 -34.11 -52.30
N ARG A 414 21.60 -34.45 -52.65
CA ARG A 414 21.26 -35.16 -53.89
C ARG A 414 21.63 -34.36 -55.13
N TRP A 415 21.33 -33.05 -55.13
CA TRP A 415 21.67 -32.17 -56.24
C TRP A 415 23.20 -32.08 -56.45
N ARG A 416 23.96 -31.95 -55.36
CA ARG A 416 25.44 -31.97 -55.39
C ARG A 416 25.99 -33.27 -55.99
N PHE A 417 25.44 -34.42 -55.61
CA PHE A 417 25.84 -35.72 -56.18
C PHE A 417 25.43 -35.93 -57.64
N ALA A 418 24.37 -35.27 -58.10
CA ALA A 418 23.96 -35.31 -59.51
C ALA A 418 24.90 -34.47 -60.39
N VAL A 419 25.24 -33.24 -59.94
CA VAL A 419 26.18 -32.34 -60.65
C VAL A 419 27.59 -32.93 -60.73
N TRP A 420 28.03 -33.66 -59.70
CA TRP A 420 29.33 -34.35 -59.69
C TRP A 420 29.44 -35.55 -60.63
N ARG A 421 28.33 -36.09 -61.16
CA ARG A 421 28.33 -37.22 -62.11
C ARG A 421 28.31 -36.78 -63.58
N THR A 422 28.13 -35.49 -63.83
CA THR A 422 28.05 -34.88 -65.16
C THR A 422 29.34 -34.15 -65.59
N HIS A 423 30.35 -34.14 -64.73
CA HIS A 423 31.74 -33.77 -65.02
C HIS A 423 32.63 -34.99 -64.79
#